data_AF-A0A1H1JE77-F1
#
_entry.id   AF-A0A1H1JE77-F1
#
_cell.length_a   1.000
_cell.length_b   1.000
_cell.length_c   1.000
_cell.angle_alpha   90.00
_cell.angle_beta   90.00
_cell.angle_gamma   90.00
#
_symmetry.space_group_name_H-M   'P 1'
#
loop_
_entity.id
_entity.type
_entity.pdbx_description
1 polymer ?
#
loop_
_entity_poly.entity_id
_entity_poly.type
_entity_poly.pdbx_seq_one_letter_code
_entity_poly.pdbx_strand_id
1 'polypeptide(L)'
;MMEPLARPRRSLGIIGGLGPLASADVFYKLVKATPASNDAEHFDLVFEQHPYRNAGRSREATVERMLYIFDTIREFEKRGIASVVLPCFLSHTFIDQLQENSPLPIVDMLEGIRAHVRRRFPSARRIGVLTSDYVRDAGLFERYFTQPEFEVIHPRPFEADGLDPVTSAVYGENGIKSGTLSGLPVELLRAACEDLAAQRVDVIVPGLTEIGLVADQLDRSSVPLLDSNLVYAQYVVSGEYGHPGRVFKVGVVGGVGPAATIDFMQKVVRNTPASRDQDHIKLLVEQNPQIPDRTENLIGDGPDPTVSLYATCKKLEAGDADIIAIPCNTAHAYVERIQPYLKVPIVNMLTVTVAYLRESFPALREVGLLATSGTIVSGVYQKALEAHGLTQVVPGPALQARVMNAIYGPRGVKAGYTTGECVDEITQAVDDLIGRGIEVIILGCTELPLLLQQGEIRGSSGRIAMLADPTDILARRCVAYARGDMQAEVVGLASLSSA
;
A
#
# COMPACT_ATOMS: atom_id res chain seq x y z
N MET A 1 -31.69 -2.91 -20.47
CA MET A 1 -31.50 -1.76 -19.58
C MET A 1 -30.48 -2.17 -18.54
N MET A 2 -29.23 -1.71 -18.67
CA MET A 2 -28.25 -1.86 -17.60
C MET A 2 -28.70 -0.93 -16.46
N GLU A 3 -28.86 -1.46 -15.25
CA GLU A 3 -28.94 -0.63 -14.06
C GLU A 3 -27.73 0.31 -14.03
N PRO A 4 -27.91 1.61 -13.72
CA PRO A 4 -26.76 2.46 -13.45
C PRO A 4 -26.01 1.84 -12.26
N LEU A 5 -24.70 1.64 -12.41
CA LEU A 5 -23.84 1.23 -11.29
C LEU A 5 -24.19 2.09 -10.08
N ALA A 6 -24.66 1.45 -9.00
CA ALA A 6 -24.96 2.12 -7.74
C ALA A 6 -23.76 2.99 -7.37
N ARG A 7 -23.98 4.29 -7.13
CA ARG A 7 -22.95 5.15 -6.56
C ARG A 7 -22.41 4.43 -5.32
N PRO A 8 -21.08 4.30 -5.15
CA PRO A 8 -20.52 3.60 -4.00
C PRO A 8 -21.13 4.21 -2.74
N ARG A 9 -21.67 3.35 -1.86
CA ARG A 9 -22.18 3.78 -0.55
C ARG A 9 -21.09 4.58 0.13
N ARG A 10 -21.35 5.86 0.41
CA ARG A 10 -20.41 6.73 1.11
C ARG A 10 -20.54 6.44 2.61
N SER A 11 -19.77 5.47 3.10
CA SER A 11 -19.72 5.12 4.52
C SER A 11 -18.56 5.84 5.21
N LEU A 12 -18.83 6.48 6.34
CA LEU A 12 -17.85 7.31 7.08
C LEU A 12 -17.73 6.82 8.52
N GLY A 13 -16.49 6.63 8.97
CA GLY A 13 -16.18 6.27 10.36
C GLY A 13 -15.61 7.48 11.11
N ILE A 14 -16.31 7.95 12.13
CA ILE A 14 -15.89 9.06 12.99
C ILE A 14 -15.21 8.49 14.24
N ILE A 15 -13.96 8.89 14.49
CA ILE A 15 -13.21 8.50 15.69
C ILE A 15 -13.50 9.50 16.83
N GLY A 16 -14.30 9.08 17.81
CA GLY A 16 -14.82 9.96 18.87
C GLY A 16 -14.01 10.03 20.17
N GLY A 17 -13.12 9.06 20.43
CA GLY A 17 -12.47 8.91 21.76
C GLY A 17 -11.47 10.00 22.15
N LEU A 18 -11.09 10.89 21.22
CA LEU A 18 -10.04 11.90 21.44
C LEU A 18 -10.57 13.25 21.98
N GLY A 19 -11.89 13.42 21.95
CA GLY A 19 -12.62 14.59 22.40
C GLY A 19 -14.12 14.33 22.19
N PRO A 20 -14.81 13.65 23.13
CA PRO A 20 -16.16 13.13 22.91
C PRO A 20 -17.18 14.18 22.49
N LEU A 21 -17.23 15.31 23.19
CA LEU A 21 -18.17 16.41 22.91
C LEU A 21 -17.91 17.03 21.54
N ALA A 22 -16.65 17.36 21.24
CA ALA A 22 -16.26 17.95 19.97
C ALA A 22 -16.48 17.00 18.78
N SER A 23 -16.24 15.70 18.98
CA SER A 23 -16.49 14.68 17.96
C SER A 23 -17.98 14.48 17.71
N ALA A 24 -18.81 14.55 18.76
CA ALA A 24 -20.26 14.54 18.62
C ALA A 24 -20.79 15.79 17.88
N ASP A 25 -20.16 16.95 18.08
CA ASP A 25 -20.48 18.17 17.31
C ASP A 25 -20.12 18.02 15.82
N VAL A 26 -18.95 17.46 15.48
CA VAL A 26 -18.61 17.15 14.09
C VAL A 26 -19.60 16.15 13.49
N PHE A 27 -19.98 15.09 14.23
CA PHE A 27 -20.99 14.15 13.80
C PHE A 27 -22.34 14.84 13.51
N TYR A 28 -22.82 15.69 14.42
CA TYR A 28 -24.03 16.47 14.23
C TYR A 28 -23.95 17.37 12.99
N LYS A 29 -22.83 18.08 12.82
CA LYS A 29 -22.59 18.95 11.67
C LYS A 29 -22.48 18.18 10.35
N LEU A 30 -21.94 16.96 10.35
CA LEU A 30 -21.93 16.05 9.19
C LEU A 30 -23.33 15.64 8.78
N VAL A 31 -24.16 15.22 9.75
CA VAL A 31 -25.57 14.88 9.49
C VAL A 31 -26.30 16.08 8.90
N LYS A 32 -26.10 17.28 9.46
CA LYS A 32 -26.71 18.51 8.98
C LYS A 32 -26.21 18.96 7.60
N ALA A 33 -24.93 18.75 7.31
CA ALA A 33 -24.31 19.18 6.06
C ALA A 33 -24.61 18.22 4.89
N THR A 34 -25.05 16.99 5.18
CA THR A 34 -25.40 15.99 4.16
C THR A 34 -26.62 16.45 3.36
N PRO A 35 -26.47 16.74 2.05
CA PRO A 35 -27.61 17.07 1.20
C PRO A 35 -28.41 15.80 0.94
N ALA A 36 -29.46 15.56 1.73
CA ALA A 36 -30.40 14.48 1.50
C ALA A 36 -31.73 15.05 0.99
N SER A 37 -32.08 14.75 -0.24
CA SER A 37 -33.44 14.99 -0.77
C SER A 37 -34.42 13.87 -0.37
N ASN A 38 -33.90 12.74 0.11
CA ASN A 38 -34.62 11.60 0.68
C ASN A 38 -33.70 10.75 1.58
N ASP A 39 -34.30 9.88 2.39
CA ASP A 39 -33.59 9.08 3.40
C ASP A 39 -32.48 8.16 2.86
N ALA A 40 -32.55 7.77 1.57
CA ALA A 40 -31.57 6.88 0.95
C ALA A 40 -30.27 7.58 0.50
N GLU A 41 -30.24 8.92 0.54
CA GLU A 41 -29.07 9.74 0.18
C GLU A 41 -28.16 10.06 1.38
N HIS A 42 -28.55 9.67 2.59
CA HIS A 42 -27.70 9.84 3.77
C HIS A 42 -26.46 8.97 3.71
N PHE A 43 -25.35 9.50 4.24
CA PHE A 43 -24.14 8.72 4.49
C PHE A 43 -24.43 7.63 5.51
N ASP A 44 -23.79 6.46 5.32
CA ASP A 44 -23.74 5.44 6.35
C ASP A 44 -22.69 5.85 7.38
N LEU A 45 -23.12 6.39 8.52
CA LEU A 45 -22.24 6.96 9.52
C LEU A 45 -22.04 6.00 10.69
N VAL A 46 -20.77 5.75 11.01
CA VAL A 46 -20.37 5.03 12.22
C VAL A 46 -19.62 5.98 13.14
N PHE A 47 -20.12 6.15 14.36
CA PHE A 47 -19.42 6.89 15.42
C PHE A 47 -18.85 5.89 16.42
N GLU A 48 -17.52 5.87 16.57
CA GLU A 48 -16.84 4.94 17.48
C GLU A 48 -16.11 5.70 18.58
N GLN A 49 -16.56 5.50 19.82
CA GLN A 49 -16.02 6.15 21.00
C GLN A 49 -15.62 5.09 22.03
N HIS A 50 -14.32 4.89 22.15
CA HIS A 50 -13.73 4.12 23.25
C HIS A 50 -13.02 5.06 24.21
N PRO A 51 -13.11 4.86 25.54
CA PRO A 51 -12.42 5.70 26.51
C PRO A 51 -10.90 5.66 26.29
N TYR A 52 -10.33 6.78 25.88
CA TYR A 52 -8.89 6.96 25.78
C TYR A 52 -8.36 7.54 27.10
N ARG A 53 -7.62 6.73 27.87
CA ARG A 53 -7.26 7.03 29.27
C ARG A 53 -6.03 7.93 29.43
N ASN A 54 -5.20 8.07 28.39
CA ASN A 54 -3.92 8.80 28.50
C ASN A 54 -3.96 10.18 27.82
N ALA A 55 -4.32 11.22 28.56
CA ALA A 55 -4.28 12.60 28.07
C ALA A 55 -2.89 13.25 28.14
N GLY A 56 -1.83 12.47 28.40
CA GLY A 56 -0.48 12.98 28.61
C GLY A 56 0.10 13.71 27.39
N ARG A 57 1.08 14.59 27.65
CA ARG A 57 1.83 15.33 26.63
C ARG A 57 3.16 14.66 26.25
N SER A 58 3.45 13.49 26.83
CA SER A 58 4.70 12.79 26.60
C SER A 58 4.74 12.15 25.22
N ARG A 59 5.94 11.76 24.78
CA ARG A 59 6.13 11.00 23.54
C ARG A 59 5.34 9.69 23.59
N GLU A 60 5.32 9.02 24.74
CA GLU A 60 4.58 7.78 24.98
C GLU A 60 3.07 7.99 24.80
N ALA A 61 2.51 9.07 25.34
CA ALA A 61 1.10 9.40 25.16
C ALA A 61 0.75 9.67 23.68
N THR A 62 1.67 10.30 22.93
CA THR A 62 1.50 10.52 21.49
C THR A 62 1.46 9.19 20.72
N VAL A 63 2.35 8.25 21.05
CA VAL A 63 2.38 6.90 20.46
C VAL A 63 1.10 6.13 20.79
N GLU A 64 0.66 6.12 22.05
CA GLU A 64 -0.60 5.46 22.43
C GLU A 64 -1.80 6.01 21.66
N ARG A 65 -1.82 7.32 21.41
CA ARG A 65 -2.85 7.96 20.58
C ARG A 65 -2.81 7.48 19.13
N MET A 66 -1.62 7.42 18.52
CA MET A 66 -1.45 6.91 17.16
C MET A 66 -1.98 5.48 17.04
N LEU A 67 -1.59 4.60 17.98
CA LEU A 67 -2.02 3.20 18.00
C LEU A 67 -3.53 3.06 18.19
N TYR A 68 -4.11 3.84 19.12
CA TYR A 68 -5.57 3.89 19.32
C TYR A 68 -6.32 4.26 18.03
N ILE A 69 -5.86 5.30 17.33
CA ILE A 69 -6.46 5.74 16.08
C ILE A 69 -6.33 4.64 15.02
N PHE A 70 -5.12 4.09 14.87
CA PHE A 70 -4.84 3.03 13.90
C PHE A 70 -5.72 1.80 14.10
N ASP A 71 -5.88 1.31 15.34
CA ASP A 71 -6.72 0.16 15.64
C ASP A 71 -8.20 0.44 15.33
N THR A 72 -8.68 1.64 15.65
CA THR A 72 -10.06 2.06 15.32
C THR A 72 -10.28 2.08 13.80
N ILE A 73 -9.30 2.55 13.03
CA ILE A 73 -9.34 2.53 11.56
C ILE A 73 -9.42 1.08 11.04
N ARG A 74 -8.73 0.13 11.67
CA ARG A 74 -8.78 -1.29 11.27
C ARG A 74 -10.13 -1.93 11.56
N GLU A 75 -10.79 -1.54 12.64
CA GLU A 75 -12.18 -1.96 12.88
C GLU A 75 -13.15 -1.37 11.85
N PHE A 76 -12.95 -0.12 11.42
CA PHE A 76 -13.71 0.49 10.32
C PHE A 76 -13.52 -0.25 9.00
N GLU A 77 -12.28 -0.63 8.65
CA GLU A 77 -11.99 -1.43 7.45
C GLU A 77 -12.77 -2.76 7.46
N LYS A 78 -12.74 -3.50 8.57
CA LYS A 78 -13.48 -4.77 8.74
C LYS A 78 -14.99 -4.60 8.56
N ARG A 79 -15.52 -3.41 8.84
CA ARG A 79 -16.94 -3.06 8.71
C ARG A 79 -17.32 -2.51 7.33
N GLY A 80 -16.37 -2.37 6.41
CA GLY A 80 -16.61 -1.84 5.07
C GLY A 80 -16.82 -0.32 5.04
N ILE A 81 -16.22 0.41 5.98
CA ILE A 81 -16.21 1.88 5.97
C ILE A 81 -15.28 2.38 4.86
N ALA A 82 -15.69 3.42 4.14
CA ALA A 82 -14.95 3.94 2.99
C ALA A 82 -13.96 5.05 3.35
N SER A 83 -14.21 5.84 4.38
CA SER A 83 -13.30 6.93 4.80
C SER A 83 -13.38 7.21 6.30
N VAL A 84 -12.28 7.72 6.85
CA VAL A 84 -12.12 8.05 8.26
C VAL A 84 -12.25 9.56 8.46
N VAL A 85 -13.13 9.95 9.37
CA VAL A 85 -13.26 11.32 9.87
C VAL A 85 -12.57 11.39 11.23
N LEU A 86 -11.55 12.22 11.35
CA LEU A 86 -10.70 12.32 12.53
C LEU A 86 -10.83 13.73 13.15
N PRO A 87 -11.84 14.01 13.98
CA PRO A 87 -12.11 15.35 14.53
C PRO A 87 -11.13 15.75 15.65
N CYS A 88 -9.83 15.82 15.36
CA CYS A 88 -8.79 16.13 16.33
C CYS A 88 -7.56 16.78 15.68
N PHE A 89 -7.35 18.08 15.90
CA PHE A 89 -6.17 18.81 15.41
C PHE A 89 -4.85 18.23 15.91
N LEU A 90 -4.79 17.82 17.18
CA LEU A 90 -3.60 17.17 17.74
C LEU A 90 -3.19 15.94 16.92
N SER A 91 -4.14 15.12 16.49
CA SER A 91 -3.85 13.95 15.65
C SER A 91 -3.36 14.33 14.24
N HIS A 92 -3.66 15.54 13.77
CA HIS A 92 -3.16 16.05 12.50
C HIS A 92 -1.69 16.46 12.54
N THR A 93 -1.07 16.56 13.72
CA THR A 93 0.39 16.76 13.83
C THR A 93 1.19 15.57 13.30
N PHE A 94 0.56 14.40 13.18
CA PHE A 94 1.14 13.15 12.71
C PHE A 94 0.24 12.37 11.73
N ILE A 95 -0.71 13.05 11.06
CA ILE A 95 -1.66 12.40 10.15
C ILE A 95 -0.96 11.64 9.03
N ASP A 96 0.18 12.12 8.52
CA ASP A 96 0.95 11.46 7.45
C ASP A 96 1.33 10.03 7.85
N GLN A 97 1.80 9.83 9.10
CA GLN A 97 2.18 8.51 9.60
C GLN A 97 0.97 7.56 9.66
N LEU A 98 -0.21 8.09 10.00
CA LEU A 98 -1.45 7.32 9.99
C LEU A 98 -1.88 7.02 8.55
N GLN A 99 -1.90 8.01 7.66
CA GLN A 99 -2.31 7.85 6.27
C GLN A 99 -1.43 6.85 5.51
N GLU A 100 -0.11 6.89 5.71
CA GLU A 100 0.86 5.96 5.09
C GLU A 100 0.61 4.48 5.47
N ASN A 101 0.00 4.24 6.63
CA ASN A 101 -0.24 2.90 7.17
C ASN A 101 -1.73 2.52 7.20
N SER A 102 -2.62 3.47 6.93
CA SER A 102 -4.06 3.29 6.96
C SER A 102 -4.54 2.60 5.68
N PRO A 103 -5.51 1.67 5.77
CA PRO A 103 -6.14 1.07 4.59
C PRO A 103 -7.25 1.98 4.03
N LEU A 104 -7.74 2.91 4.85
CA LEU A 104 -8.80 3.84 4.53
C LEU A 104 -8.22 5.26 4.41
N PRO A 105 -8.71 6.09 3.48
CA PRO A 105 -8.35 7.50 3.45
C PRO A 105 -8.81 8.18 4.75
N ILE A 106 -7.94 8.98 5.36
CA ILE A 106 -8.24 9.83 6.51
C ILE A 106 -8.45 11.24 5.99
N VAL A 107 -9.64 11.80 6.16
CA VAL A 107 -9.96 13.14 5.63
C VAL A 107 -9.23 14.19 6.44
N ASP A 108 -8.32 14.92 5.79
CA ASP A 108 -7.52 15.97 6.41
C ASP A 108 -8.35 17.23 6.69
N MET A 109 -8.48 17.55 7.97
CA MET A 109 -9.20 18.72 8.46
C MET A 109 -8.53 20.04 8.06
N LEU A 110 -7.19 20.10 8.08
CA LEU A 110 -6.45 21.33 7.84
C LEU A 110 -6.48 21.70 6.37
N GLU A 111 -6.43 20.72 5.46
CA GLU A 111 -6.61 20.98 4.03
C GLU A 111 -8.03 21.48 3.73
N GLY A 112 -9.05 20.91 4.39
CA GLY A 112 -10.42 21.40 4.29
C GLY A 112 -10.59 22.85 4.77
N ILE A 113 -9.97 23.20 5.90
CA ILE A 113 -9.98 24.56 6.44
C ILE A 113 -9.24 25.52 5.50
N ARG A 114 -8.05 25.15 5.02
CA ARG A 114 -7.26 25.96 4.10
C ARG A 114 -8.01 26.21 2.78
N ALA A 115 -8.61 25.18 2.20
CA ALA A 115 -9.43 25.28 0.99
C ALA A 115 -10.62 26.23 1.22
N HIS A 116 -11.27 26.14 2.38
CA HIS A 116 -12.36 27.05 2.75
C HIS A 116 -11.87 28.49 2.87
N VAL A 117 -10.76 28.75 3.57
CA VAL A 117 -10.18 30.10 3.73
C VAL A 117 -9.87 30.71 2.37
N ARG A 118 -9.17 29.97 1.49
CA ARG A 118 -8.85 30.44 0.13
C ARG A 118 -10.10 30.80 -0.68
N ARG A 119 -11.14 29.97 -0.60
CA ARG A 119 -12.39 30.18 -1.34
C ARG A 119 -13.22 31.33 -0.79
N ARG A 120 -13.36 31.43 0.54
CA ARG A 120 -14.28 32.37 1.20
C ARG A 120 -13.65 33.72 1.52
N PHE A 121 -12.33 33.75 1.72
CA PHE A 121 -11.54 34.93 2.08
C PHE A 121 -10.28 35.02 1.18
N PRO A 122 -10.43 35.19 -0.15
CA PRO A 122 -9.31 35.13 -1.10
C PRO A 122 -8.22 36.20 -0.87
N SER A 123 -8.59 37.30 -0.22
CA SER A 123 -7.67 38.38 0.14
C SER A 123 -6.96 38.18 1.48
N ALA A 124 -7.35 37.18 2.29
CA ALA A 124 -6.71 36.92 3.57
C ALA A 124 -5.26 36.48 3.37
N ARG A 125 -4.37 37.04 4.19
CA ARG A 125 -2.94 36.71 4.25
C ARG A 125 -2.50 36.44 5.69
N ARG A 126 -3.13 37.10 6.67
CA ARG A 126 -2.78 36.98 8.09
C ARG A 126 -3.84 36.15 8.80
N ILE A 127 -3.48 34.91 9.15
CA ILE A 127 -4.39 33.92 9.71
C ILE A 127 -4.20 33.87 11.22
N GLY A 128 -5.18 34.34 11.98
CA GLY A 128 -5.19 34.21 13.44
C GLY A 128 -5.60 32.80 13.84
N VAL A 129 -4.85 32.13 14.71
CA VAL A 129 -5.12 30.75 15.10
C VAL A 129 -5.37 30.65 16.60
N LEU A 130 -6.55 30.15 16.99
CA LEU A 130 -6.86 29.82 18.38
C LEU A 130 -6.56 28.35 18.63
N THR A 131 -5.34 28.05 19.08
CA THR A 131 -4.91 26.66 19.32
C THR A 131 -4.20 26.51 20.65
N SER A 132 -4.04 25.26 21.12
CA SER A 132 -3.23 24.99 22.31
C SER A 132 -1.76 25.23 22.06
N ASP A 133 -1.04 25.55 23.13
CA ASP A 133 0.42 25.56 23.21
C ASP A 133 1.07 24.38 22.50
N TYR A 134 0.61 23.15 22.75
CA TYR A 134 1.16 21.97 22.11
C TYR A 134 1.03 21.98 20.57
N VAL A 135 -0.17 22.29 20.05
CA VAL A 135 -0.42 22.28 18.60
C VAL A 135 0.33 23.42 17.90
N ARG A 136 0.46 24.57 18.59
CA ARG A 136 1.31 25.69 18.15
C ARG A 136 2.77 25.28 18.09
N ASP A 137 3.31 24.67 19.14
CA ASP A 137 4.73 24.28 19.21
C ASP A 137 5.07 23.18 18.18
N ALA A 138 4.09 22.35 17.81
CA ALA A 138 4.23 21.38 16.72
C ALA A 138 4.25 22.02 15.32
N GLY A 139 3.93 23.32 15.21
CA GLY A 139 3.87 24.08 13.96
C GLY A 139 2.79 23.58 13.01
N LEU A 140 1.67 23.07 13.53
CA LEU A 140 0.66 22.41 12.70
C LEU A 140 0.11 23.36 11.64
N PHE A 141 -0.31 24.56 12.02
CA PHE A 141 -0.98 25.49 11.09
C PHE A 141 0.01 26.09 10.10
N GLU A 142 1.25 26.33 10.52
CA GLU A 142 2.35 26.84 9.71
C GLU A 142 2.69 25.90 8.55
N ARG A 143 2.50 24.58 8.71
CA ARG A 143 2.68 23.59 7.62
C ARG A 143 1.66 23.74 6.49
N TYR A 144 0.44 24.19 6.79
CA TYR A 144 -0.64 24.32 5.79
C TYR A 144 -0.81 25.75 5.28
N PHE A 145 -0.57 26.74 6.15
CA PHE A 145 -0.60 28.17 5.83
C PHE A 145 0.84 28.70 5.72
N THR A 146 1.51 28.33 4.63
CA THR A 146 2.94 28.59 4.42
C THR A 146 3.23 29.98 3.84
N GLN A 147 4.40 30.52 4.16
CA GLN A 147 4.93 31.75 3.56
C GLN A 147 5.35 31.52 2.08
N PRO A 148 5.30 32.57 1.23
CA PRO A 148 4.88 33.94 1.52
C PRO A 148 3.36 34.16 1.41
N GLU A 149 2.59 33.11 1.13
CA GLU A 149 1.15 33.22 0.89
C GLU A 149 0.37 33.59 2.15
N PHE A 150 0.73 32.98 3.28
CA PHE A 150 0.10 33.21 4.56
C PHE A 150 1.11 33.48 5.67
N GLU A 151 0.68 34.26 6.65
CA GLU A 151 1.35 34.48 7.94
C GLU A 151 0.41 33.97 9.04
N VAL A 152 0.84 32.96 9.81
CA VAL A 152 0.10 32.44 10.95
C VAL A 152 0.43 33.28 12.20
N ILE A 153 -0.60 33.72 12.91
CA ILE A 153 -0.50 34.58 14.10
C ILE A 153 -1.25 33.94 15.25
N HIS A 154 -0.62 33.87 16.42
CA HIS A 154 -1.19 33.30 17.64
C HIS A 154 -1.49 34.39 18.68
N PRO A 155 -2.47 34.18 19.58
CA PRO A 155 -2.72 35.08 20.70
C PRO A 155 -1.48 35.21 21.59
N ARG A 156 -1.22 36.42 22.07
CA ARG A 156 -0.19 36.66 23.09
C ARG A 156 -0.63 36.06 24.44
N PRO A 157 0.28 35.48 25.24
CA PRO A 157 -0.04 35.00 26.58
C PRO A 157 -0.54 36.14 27.47
N PHE A 158 -1.41 35.84 28.45
CA PHE A 158 -1.83 36.85 29.43
C PHE A 158 -0.68 37.18 30.40
N GLU A 159 -0.41 38.48 30.60
CA GLU A 159 0.74 38.99 31.36
C GLU A 159 0.76 38.59 32.84
N ALA A 160 -0.38 38.22 33.43
CA ALA A 160 -0.49 37.96 34.87
C ALA A 160 0.17 36.65 35.32
N ASP A 161 0.07 35.57 34.52
CA ASP A 161 0.46 34.22 34.95
C ASP A 161 1.29 33.43 33.90
N GLY A 162 1.54 34.01 32.71
CA GLY A 162 2.28 33.34 31.62
C GLY A 162 1.57 32.12 31.02
N LEU A 163 0.31 31.88 31.39
CA LEU A 163 -0.51 30.76 30.93
C LEU A 163 -1.07 31.03 29.53
N ASP A 164 -1.08 29.99 28.70
CA ASP A 164 -1.69 30.05 27.37
C ASP A 164 -3.22 30.14 27.49
N PRO A 165 -3.85 31.19 26.95
CA PRO A 165 -5.27 31.47 27.18
C PRO A 165 -6.19 30.43 26.55
N VAL A 166 -5.81 29.90 25.39
CA VAL A 166 -6.61 28.93 24.64
C VAL A 166 -6.49 27.55 25.27
N THR A 167 -5.27 27.12 25.64
CA THR A 167 -5.05 25.87 26.39
C THR A 167 -5.83 25.89 27.70
N SER A 168 -5.82 27.01 28.42
CA SER A 168 -6.52 27.14 29.70
C SER A 168 -8.04 27.08 29.53
N ALA A 169 -8.58 27.74 28.50
CA ALA A 169 -10.00 27.69 28.18
C ALA A 169 -10.48 26.27 27.82
N VAL A 170 -9.69 25.50 27.08
CA VAL A 170 -10.13 24.18 26.61
C VAL A 170 -9.82 23.07 27.61
N TYR A 171 -8.60 23.03 28.14
CA TYR A 171 -8.07 21.93 28.94
C TYR A 171 -7.94 22.22 30.45
N GLY A 172 -8.26 23.45 30.90
CA GLY A 172 -8.27 23.78 32.33
C GLY A 172 -9.27 22.94 33.13
N GLU A 173 -9.17 22.96 34.46
CA GLU A 173 -10.01 22.16 35.38
C GLU A 173 -11.52 22.29 35.08
N ASN A 174 -11.96 23.50 34.73
CA ASN A 174 -13.33 23.81 34.31
C ASN A 174 -13.39 24.27 32.83
N GLY A 175 -12.55 23.72 31.97
CA GLY A 175 -12.49 24.07 30.55
C GLY A 175 -13.63 23.49 29.71
N ILE A 176 -13.66 23.85 28.42
CA ILE A 176 -14.68 23.39 27.47
C ILE A 176 -14.69 21.86 27.37
N LYS A 177 -13.52 21.22 27.45
CA LYS A 177 -13.40 19.76 27.36
C LYS A 177 -14.11 19.02 28.50
N SER A 178 -14.25 19.64 29.68
CA SER A 178 -15.01 19.07 30.80
C SER A 178 -16.52 19.39 30.75
N GLY A 179 -16.98 20.06 29.69
CA GLY A 179 -18.39 20.38 29.47
C GLY A 179 -18.80 21.80 29.87
N THR A 180 -17.85 22.65 30.29
CA THR A 180 -18.12 24.05 30.63
C THR A 180 -18.19 24.91 29.36
N LEU A 181 -19.41 25.08 28.82
CA LEU A 181 -19.65 25.77 27.55
C LEU A 181 -20.00 27.26 27.68
N SER A 182 -19.75 27.87 28.85
CA SER A 182 -20.06 29.27 29.14
C SER A 182 -19.15 29.82 30.25
N GLY A 183 -19.19 31.12 30.53
CA GLY A 183 -18.40 31.75 31.60
C GLY A 183 -16.91 31.83 31.24
N LEU A 184 -16.05 31.53 32.23
CA LEU A 184 -14.60 31.78 32.15
C LEU A 184 -13.94 31.22 30.87
N PRO A 185 -14.16 29.97 30.43
CA PRO A 185 -13.56 29.48 29.19
C PRO A 185 -13.90 30.33 27.96
N VAL A 186 -15.15 30.80 27.86
CA VAL A 186 -15.60 31.64 26.75
C VAL A 186 -15.01 33.05 26.87
N GLU A 187 -14.89 33.59 28.08
CA GLU A 187 -14.23 34.89 28.33
C GLU A 187 -12.75 34.87 27.92
N LEU A 188 -12.03 33.79 28.26
CA LEU A 188 -10.63 33.60 27.86
C LEU A 188 -10.48 33.53 26.33
N LEU A 189 -11.37 32.80 25.64
CA LEU A 189 -11.35 32.73 24.17
C LEU A 189 -11.72 34.07 23.52
N ARG A 190 -12.67 34.83 24.08
CA ARG A 190 -13.01 36.18 23.58
C ARG A 190 -11.81 37.13 23.69
N ALA A 191 -11.13 37.14 24.84
CA ALA A 191 -9.93 37.94 25.02
C ALA A 191 -8.80 37.52 24.06
N ALA A 192 -8.65 36.22 23.78
CA ALA A 192 -7.71 35.75 22.75
C ALA A 192 -8.11 36.22 21.32
N CYS A 193 -9.40 36.24 20.98
CA CYS A 193 -9.89 36.81 19.72
C CYS A 193 -9.62 38.31 19.60
N GLU A 194 -9.83 39.07 20.69
CA GLU A 194 -9.57 40.51 20.75
C GLU A 194 -8.09 40.82 20.56
N ASP A 195 -7.21 40.02 21.15
CA ASP A 195 -5.77 40.13 20.94
C ASP A 195 -5.38 39.89 19.48
N LEU A 196 -5.91 38.83 18.85
CA LEU A 196 -5.69 38.56 17.43
C LEU A 196 -6.22 39.69 16.53
N ALA A 197 -7.37 40.27 16.87
CA ALA A 197 -7.89 41.44 16.17
C ALA A 197 -6.96 42.66 16.31
N ALA A 198 -6.41 42.90 17.51
CA ALA A 198 -5.41 43.95 17.73
C ALA A 198 -4.11 43.71 16.94
N GLN A 199 -3.74 42.45 16.71
CA GLN A 199 -2.62 42.04 15.86
C GLN A 199 -2.93 42.15 14.35
N ARG A 200 -4.15 42.56 13.96
CA ARG A 200 -4.63 42.77 12.59
C ARG A 200 -4.58 41.52 11.72
N VAL A 201 -5.14 40.42 12.22
CA VAL A 201 -5.41 39.23 11.41
C VAL A 201 -6.64 39.45 10.52
N ASP A 202 -6.67 38.80 9.36
CA ASP A 202 -7.77 38.92 8.38
C ASP A 202 -8.93 37.97 8.71
N VAL A 203 -8.62 36.86 9.37
CA VAL A 203 -9.56 35.78 9.69
C VAL A 203 -9.03 34.98 10.88
N ILE A 204 -9.93 34.53 11.76
CA ILE A 204 -9.61 33.70 12.91
C ILE A 204 -10.06 32.26 12.66
N VAL A 205 -9.14 31.31 12.85
CA VAL A 205 -9.33 29.87 12.67
C VAL A 205 -9.20 29.17 14.03
N PRO A 206 -10.28 28.57 14.56
CA PRO A 206 -10.18 27.69 15.71
C PRO A 206 -9.36 26.43 15.38
N GLY A 207 -8.29 26.20 16.15
CA GLY A 207 -7.40 25.05 16.04
C GLY A 207 -7.58 23.99 17.11
N LEU A 208 -8.72 24.00 17.80
CA LEU A 208 -9.20 22.95 18.70
C LEU A 208 -10.68 22.70 18.39
N THR A 209 -11.08 21.43 18.25
CA THR A 209 -12.46 21.09 17.88
C THR A 209 -13.45 21.43 18.99
N GLU A 210 -12.99 21.52 20.24
CA GLU A 210 -13.77 21.98 21.38
C GLU A 210 -14.27 23.42 21.22
N ILE A 211 -13.51 24.32 20.58
CA ILE A 211 -13.92 25.71 20.37
C ILE A 211 -15.18 25.79 19.49
N GLY A 212 -15.39 24.82 18.59
CA GLY A 212 -16.58 24.72 17.76
C GLY A 212 -17.90 24.56 18.55
N LEU A 213 -17.83 24.13 19.82
CA LEU A 213 -18.98 24.00 20.73
C LEU A 213 -19.48 25.34 21.27
N VAL A 214 -18.63 26.38 21.22
CA VAL A 214 -18.93 27.71 21.77
C VAL A 214 -18.69 28.84 20.74
N ALA A 215 -18.46 28.49 19.48
CA ALA A 215 -18.07 29.43 18.43
C ALA A 215 -19.12 30.55 18.22
N ASP A 216 -20.41 30.23 18.38
CA ASP A 216 -21.53 31.17 18.32
C ASP A 216 -21.49 32.25 19.41
N GLN A 217 -20.88 31.93 20.56
CA GLN A 217 -20.71 32.87 21.66
C GLN A 217 -19.48 33.78 21.48
N LEU A 218 -18.57 33.46 20.56
CA LEU A 218 -17.35 34.22 20.31
C LEU A 218 -17.54 35.33 19.25
N ASP A 219 -18.65 35.31 18.50
CA ASP A 219 -18.93 36.19 17.36
C ASP A 219 -19.32 37.63 17.77
N ARG A 220 -18.41 38.32 18.47
CA ARG A 220 -18.51 39.73 18.85
C ARG A 220 -17.30 40.56 18.42
N SER A 221 -16.41 39.97 17.63
CA SER A 221 -15.18 40.60 17.12
C SER A 221 -15.40 41.26 15.74
N SER A 222 -14.54 42.20 15.38
CA SER A 222 -14.50 42.83 14.05
C SER A 222 -13.89 41.94 12.96
N VAL A 223 -13.31 40.80 13.35
CA VAL A 223 -12.64 39.85 12.45
C VAL A 223 -13.49 38.59 12.28
N PRO A 224 -13.69 38.08 11.05
CA PRO A 224 -14.42 36.84 10.81
C PRO A 224 -13.82 35.64 11.55
N LEU A 225 -14.66 34.92 12.31
CA LEU A 225 -14.31 33.67 12.99
C LEU A 225 -14.90 32.47 12.24
N LEU A 226 -14.09 31.45 11.95
CA LEU A 226 -14.56 30.21 11.33
C LEU A 226 -15.19 29.28 12.37
N ASP A 227 -16.18 28.49 11.95
CA ASP A 227 -16.54 27.23 12.61
C ASP A 227 -15.78 26.08 11.95
N SER A 228 -14.59 25.76 12.47
CA SER A 228 -13.72 24.72 11.92
C SER A 228 -14.39 23.34 11.83
N ASN A 229 -15.26 23.00 12.79
CA ASN A 229 -15.99 21.73 12.78
C ASN A 229 -17.01 21.68 11.64
N LEU A 230 -17.71 22.80 11.38
CA LEU A 230 -18.66 22.89 10.27
C LEU A 230 -17.94 22.87 8.93
N VAL A 231 -16.84 23.62 8.81
CA VAL A 231 -16.01 23.63 7.61
C VAL A 231 -15.50 22.23 7.29
N TYR A 232 -15.02 21.50 8.30
CA TYR A 232 -14.56 20.13 8.14
C TYR A 232 -15.70 19.19 7.71
N ALA A 233 -16.86 19.27 8.36
CA ALA A 233 -18.02 18.47 8.00
C ALA A 233 -18.45 18.71 6.53
N GLN A 234 -18.47 19.96 6.09
CA GLN A 234 -18.78 20.30 4.69
C GLN A 234 -17.72 19.76 3.72
N TYR A 235 -16.45 19.80 4.09
CA TYR A 235 -15.36 19.27 3.29
C TYR A 235 -15.46 17.75 3.14
N VAL A 236 -15.73 17.02 4.23
CA VAL A 236 -16.00 15.57 4.20
C VAL A 236 -17.20 15.25 3.29
N VAL A 237 -18.29 16.00 3.39
CA VAL A 237 -19.49 15.76 2.58
C VAL A 237 -19.23 16.00 1.08
N SER A 238 -18.36 16.97 0.73
CA SER A 238 -18.03 17.26 -0.67
C SER A 238 -17.42 16.05 -1.39
N GLY A 239 -16.64 15.23 -0.68
CA GLY A 239 -15.87 14.13 -1.27
C GLY A 239 -14.67 14.59 -2.11
N GLU A 240 -14.34 15.89 -2.10
CA GLU A 240 -13.26 16.50 -2.90
C GLU A 240 -11.89 16.43 -2.21
N TYR A 241 -11.67 15.43 -1.36
CA TYR A 241 -10.40 15.24 -0.65
C TYR A 241 -9.52 14.17 -1.31
N GLY A 242 -8.22 14.43 -1.35
CA GLY A 242 -7.23 13.50 -1.88
C GLY A 242 -7.26 12.16 -1.16
N HIS A 243 -7.08 11.08 -1.92
CA HIS A 243 -6.79 9.77 -1.36
C HIS A 243 -5.27 9.61 -1.41
N PRO A 244 -4.58 9.44 -0.27
CA PRO A 244 -3.15 9.17 -0.31
C PRO A 244 -2.89 7.96 -1.21
N GLY A 245 -1.90 8.08 -2.10
CA GLY A 245 -1.54 7.00 -3.01
C GLY A 245 -1.10 5.78 -2.21
N ARG A 246 -1.68 4.62 -2.50
CA ARG A 246 -1.28 3.37 -1.87
C ARG A 246 0.19 3.07 -2.21
N VAL A 247 0.99 2.73 -1.21
CA VAL A 247 2.36 2.24 -1.44
C VAL A 247 2.29 0.92 -2.21
N PHE A 248 2.93 0.88 -3.38
CA PHE A 248 2.93 -0.30 -4.24
C PHE A 248 3.51 -1.52 -3.52
N LYS A 249 2.83 -2.65 -3.61
CA LYS A 249 3.14 -3.90 -2.92
C LYS A 249 3.17 -5.09 -3.87
N VAL A 250 4.24 -5.85 -3.82
CA VAL A 250 4.35 -7.12 -4.55
C VAL A 250 3.95 -8.26 -3.62
N GLY A 251 2.88 -8.97 -3.98
CA GLY A 251 2.50 -10.23 -3.37
C GLY A 251 3.34 -11.38 -3.93
N VAL A 252 3.81 -12.29 -3.09
CA VAL A 252 4.64 -13.44 -3.50
C VAL A 252 3.98 -14.74 -3.06
N VAL A 253 3.61 -15.57 -4.04
CA VAL A 253 3.17 -16.96 -3.81
C VAL A 253 4.41 -17.81 -3.57
N GLY A 254 4.82 -17.91 -2.30
CA GLY A 254 6.03 -18.59 -1.88
C GLY A 254 5.82 -20.06 -1.54
N GLY A 255 6.91 -20.73 -1.19
CA GLY A 255 6.91 -22.11 -0.68
C GLY A 255 6.96 -23.20 -1.76
N VAL A 256 7.11 -22.83 -3.03
CA VAL A 256 7.04 -23.77 -4.18
C VAL A 256 8.31 -23.87 -5.04
N GLY A 257 9.53 -23.87 -4.50
CA GLY A 257 9.93 -24.20 -3.12
C GLY A 257 10.35 -23.02 -2.22
N PRO A 258 10.58 -23.29 -0.91
CA PRO A 258 10.99 -22.27 0.06
C PRO A 258 12.27 -21.53 -0.31
N ALA A 259 13.32 -22.26 -0.71
CA ALA A 259 14.62 -21.67 -1.07
C ALA A 259 14.52 -20.74 -2.30
N ALA A 260 13.78 -21.15 -3.32
CA ALA A 260 13.51 -20.33 -4.50
C ALA A 260 12.74 -19.04 -4.16
N THR A 261 11.88 -19.07 -3.14
CA THR A 261 11.17 -17.86 -2.69
C THR A 261 12.14 -16.86 -2.05
N ILE A 262 13.06 -17.34 -1.21
CA ILE A 262 14.08 -16.48 -0.58
C ILE A 262 15.04 -15.90 -1.63
N ASP A 263 15.46 -16.71 -2.61
CA ASP A 263 16.27 -16.25 -3.74
C ASP A 263 15.56 -15.18 -4.56
N PHE A 264 14.26 -15.34 -4.83
CA PHE A 264 13.46 -14.29 -5.47
C PHE A 264 13.46 -12.99 -4.66
N MET A 265 13.24 -13.06 -3.33
CA MET A 265 13.27 -11.87 -2.47
C MET A 265 14.64 -11.18 -2.50
N GLN A 266 15.73 -11.95 -2.45
CA GLN A 266 17.09 -11.42 -2.58
C GLN A 266 17.30 -10.71 -3.93
N LYS A 267 16.78 -11.27 -5.02
CA LYS A 267 16.84 -10.67 -6.35
C LYS A 267 16.00 -9.39 -6.44
N VAL A 268 14.83 -9.32 -5.81
CA VAL A 268 14.06 -8.07 -5.74
C VAL A 268 14.87 -6.99 -5.02
N VAL A 269 15.44 -7.31 -3.86
CA VAL A 269 16.29 -6.36 -3.09
C VAL A 269 17.48 -5.89 -3.93
N ARG A 270 18.23 -6.83 -4.53
CA ARG A 270 19.40 -6.53 -5.37
C ARG A 270 19.08 -5.66 -6.58
N ASN A 271 17.92 -5.88 -7.21
CA ASN A 271 17.51 -5.13 -8.40
C ASN A 271 16.79 -3.81 -8.06
N THR A 272 16.49 -3.55 -6.78
CA THR A 272 15.86 -2.29 -6.36
C THR A 272 16.93 -1.21 -6.15
N PRO A 273 16.91 -0.08 -6.88
CA PRO A 273 17.81 1.03 -6.62
C PRO A 273 17.34 1.73 -5.34
N ALA A 274 18.04 1.49 -4.23
CA ALA A 274 17.71 2.02 -2.92
C ALA A 274 18.95 2.63 -2.24
N SER A 275 18.75 3.74 -1.53
CA SER A 275 19.80 4.40 -0.73
C SER A 275 19.60 4.21 0.78
N ARG A 276 18.39 3.82 1.18
CA ARG A 276 17.96 3.50 2.54
C ARG A 276 16.82 2.49 2.50
N ASP A 277 16.52 1.90 3.65
CA ASP A 277 15.49 0.86 3.79
C ASP A 277 14.13 1.26 3.21
N GLN A 278 13.71 2.52 3.40
CA GLN A 278 12.40 3.02 2.97
C GLN A 278 12.27 3.16 1.44
N ASP A 279 13.37 3.09 0.70
CA ASP A 279 13.36 3.12 -0.77
C ASP A 279 13.08 1.73 -1.36
N HIS A 280 13.10 0.67 -0.54
CA HIS A 280 12.81 -0.69 -0.99
C HIS A 280 11.30 -0.95 -1.21
N ILE A 281 11.02 -1.94 -2.05
CA ILE A 281 9.66 -2.33 -2.41
C ILE A 281 9.02 -3.12 -1.26
N LYS A 282 7.77 -2.78 -0.92
CA LYS A 282 6.97 -3.52 0.05
C LYS A 282 6.63 -4.91 -0.50
N LEU A 283 7.06 -5.96 0.20
CA LEU A 283 6.75 -7.35 -0.13
C LEU A 283 5.73 -7.93 0.86
N LEU A 284 4.74 -8.65 0.34
CA LEU A 284 3.87 -9.53 1.12
C LEU A 284 4.09 -10.96 0.65
N VAL A 285 4.64 -11.81 1.50
CA VAL A 285 5.04 -13.17 1.13
C VAL A 285 4.19 -14.17 1.89
N GLU A 286 3.46 -15.00 1.15
CA GLU A 286 2.79 -16.18 1.70
C GLU A 286 3.65 -17.41 1.38
N GLN A 287 4.52 -17.77 2.32
CA GLN A 287 5.41 -18.93 2.21
C GLN A 287 4.62 -20.22 2.52
N ASN A 288 4.01 -20.84 1.50
CA ASN A 288 3.13 -22.01 1.69
C ASN A 288 3.72 -23.30 1.06
N PRO A 289 4.60 -24.02 1.76
CA PRO A 289 5.15 -25.29 1.28
C PRO A 289 4.14 -26.45 1.30
N GLN A 290 2.94 -26.26 1.86
CA GLN A 290 1.86 -27.25 1.82
C GLN A 290 1.09 -27.26 0.49
N ILE A 291 1.43 -26.39 -0.47
CA ILE A 291 0.91 -26.48 -1.84
C ILE A 291 1.38 -27.83 -2.45
N PRO A 292 0.46 -28.70 -2.91
CA PRO A 292 0.79 -29.97 -3.55
C PRO A 292 1.88 -29.87 -4.61
N ASP A 293 2.67 -30.93 -4.80
CA ASP A 293 3.73 -30.93 -5.80
C ASP A 293 3.14 -30.83 -7.22
N ARG A 294 3.61 -29.82 -7.96
CA ARG A 294 3.09 -29.52 -9.30
C ARG A 294 3.50 -30.59 -10.31
N THR A 295 4.68 -31.18 -10.15
CA THR A 295 5.17 -32.22 -11.05
C THR A 295 4.37 -33.51 -10.83
N GLU A 296 4.21 -33.95 -9.58
CA GLU A 296 3.43 -35.16 -9.26
C GLU A 296 1.99 -35.10 -9.80
N ASN A 297 1.35 -33.92 -9.82
CA ASN A 297 0.03 -33.76 -10.43
C ASN A 297 0.06 -33.71 -11.98
N LEU A 298 1.06 -33.08 -12.59
CA LEU A 298 1.11 -32.91 -14.05
C LEU A 298 1.51 -34.19 -14.80
N ILE A 299 2.30 -35.07 -14.17
CA ILE A 299 2.84 -36.28 -14.82
C ILE A 299 2.50 -37.58 -14.08
N GLY A 300 1.69 -37.51 -13.03
CA GLY A 300 1.25 -38.66 -12.24
C GLY A 300 -0.13 -38.42 -11.62
N ASP A 301 -0.43 -39.14 -10.53
CA ASP A 301 -1.72 -39.08 -9.85
C ASP A 301 -1.68 -38.20 -8.57
N GLY A 302 -0.74 -37.26 -8.50
CA GLY A 302 -0.58 -36.36 -7.36
C GLY A 302 -1.76 -35.39 -7.19
N PRO A 303 -1.98 -34.84 -5.97
CA PRO A 303 -3.10 -33.94 -5.71
C PRO A 303 -2.99 -32.61 -6.48
N ASP A 304 -4.13 -32.09 -6.95
CA ASP A 304 -4.20 -30.85 -7.74
C ASP A 304 -3.85 -29.61 -6.87
N PRO A 305 -2.83 -28.81 -7.23
CA PRO A 305 -2.42 -27.63 -6.47
C PRO A 305 -3.28 -26.38 -6.72
N THR A 306 -4.24 -26.41 -7.65
CA THR A 306 -5.01 -25.23 -8.12
C THR A 306 -5.66 -24.47 -6.96
N VAL A 307 -6.37 -25.18 -6.07
CA VAL A 307 -7.08 -24.54 -4.94
C VAL A 307 -6.08 -23.92 -3.96
N SER A 308 -4.97 -24.60 -3.65
CA SER A 308 -3.96 -24.07 -2.73
C SER A 308 -3.25 -22.84 -3.31
N LEU A 309 -2.93 -22.86 -4.61
CA LEU A 309 -2.37 -21.70 -5.31
C LEU A 309 -3.35 -20.52 -5.32
N TYR A 310 -4.62 -20.77 -5.66
CA TYR A 310 -5.67 -19.74 -5.66
C TYR A 310 -5.89 -19.17 -4.25
N ALA A 311 -6.01 -20.01 -3.22
CA ALA A 311 -6.18 -19.57 -1.84
C ALA A 311 -5.00 -18.70 -1.37
N THR A 312 -3.76 -19.06 -1.71
CA THR A 312 -2.59 -18.22 -1.45
C THR A 312 -2.68 -16.89 -2.19
N CYS A 313 -3.08 -16.87 -3.47
CA CYS A 313 -3.30 -15.61 -4.21
C CYS A 313 -4.38 -14.73 -3.56
N LYS A 314 -5.48 -15.32 -3.07
CA LYS A 314 -6.55 -14.58 -2.38
C LYS A 314 -6.11 -13.95 -1.07
N LYS A 315 -5.21 -14.61 -0.31
CA LYS A 315 -4.58 -14.00 0.88
C LYS A 315 -3.75 -12.77 0.50
N LEU A 316 -2.98 -12.86 -0.60
CA LEU A 316 -2.17 -11.74 -1.09
C LEU A 316 -3.03 -10.58 -1.59
N GLU A 317 -4.12 -10.87 -2.31
CA GLU A 317 -5.11 -9.88 -2.73
C GLU A 317 -5.78 -9.20 -1.52
N ALA A 318 -6.20 -9.98 -0.51
CA ALA A 318 -6.76 -9.43 0.73
C ALA A 318 -5.75 -8.62 1.54
N GLY A 319 -4.46 -8.88 1.35
CA GLY A 319 -3.36 -8.09 1.89
C GLY A 319 -2.97 -6.90 1.02
N ASP A 320 -3.83 -6.45 0.10
CA ASP A 320 -3.63 -5.29 -0.78
C ASP A 320 -2.33 -5.36 -1.60
N ALA A 321 -2.04 -6.51 -2.20
CA ALA A 321 -1.01 -6.60 -3.24
C ALA A 321 -1.48 -5.90 -4.53
N ASP A 322 -0.57 -5.18 -5.19
CA ASP A 322 -0.83 -4.54 -6.49
C ASP A 322 -0.56 -5.50 -7.66
N ILE A 323 0.40 -6.41 -7.48
CA ILE A 323 0.73 -7.50 -8.40
C ILE A 323 1.07 -8.76 -7.61
N ILE A 324 0.95 -9.93 -8.23
CA ILE A 324 1.36 -11.21 -7.65
C ILE A 324 2.51 -11.82 -8.47
N ALA A 325 3.59 -12.21 -7.80
CA ALA A 325 4.71 -12.96 -8.36
C ALA A 325 4.65 -14.41 -7.87
N ILE A 326 4.94 -15.36 -8.76
CA ILE A 326 5.05 -16.79 -8.43
C ILE A 326 6.45 -17.26 -8.82
N PRO A 327 7.43 -17.34 -7.90
CA PRO A 327 8.77 -17.84 -8.20
C PRO A 327 8.78 -19.37 -8.36
N CYS A 328 8.02 -19.90 -9.32
CA CYS A 328 7.97 -21.31 -9.69
C CYS A 328 7.44 -21.48 -11.12
N ASN A 329 8.30 -21.96 -12.03
CA ASN A 329 7.91 -22.20 -13.43
C ASN A 329 6.77 -23.21 -13.57
N THR A 330 6.84 -24.34 -12.85
CA THR A 330 5.82 -25.41 -12.95
C THR A 330 4.44 -24.95 -12.47
N ALA A 331 4.38 -24.01 -11.51
CA ALA A 331 3.11 -23.45 -11.03
C ALA A 331 2.39 -22.60 -12.09
N HIS A 332 3.09 -22.12 -13.12
CA HIS A 332 2.48 -21.34 -14.20
C HIS A 332 1.55 -22.15 -15.10
N ALA A 333 1.60 -23.49 -15.05
CA ALA A 333 0.63 -24.36 -15.73
C ALA A 333 -0.82 -24.15 -15.25
N TYR A 334 -0.99 -23.52 -14.07
CA TYR A 334 -2.28 -23.31 -13.43
C TYR A 334 -2.74 -21.85 -13.48
N VAL A 335 -1.88 -20.91 -13.93
CA VAL A 335 -2.15 -19.47 -13.87
C VAL A 335 -3.40 -19.09 -14.68
N GLU A 336 -3.56 -19.64 -15.88
CA GLU A 336 -4.75 -19.40 -16.72
C GLU A 336 -6.06 -19.82 -16.03
N ARG A 337 -6.02 -20.80 -15.13
CA ARG A 337 -7.20 -21.28 -14.40
C ARG A 337 -7.57 -20.37 -13.22
N ILE A 338 -6.59 -19.67 -12.65
CA ILE A 338 -6.77 -18.86 -11.42
C ILE A 338 -6.92 -17.37 -11.70
N GLN A 339 -6.20 -16.82 -12.69
CA GLN A 339 -6.18 -15.38 -12.98
C GLN A 339 -7.58 -14.77 -13.20
N PRO A 340 -8.52 -15.41 -13.91
CA PRO A 340 -9.86 -14.85 -14.12
C PRO A 340 -10.67 -14.61 -12.84
N TYR A 341 -10.28 -15.23 -11.73
CA TYR A 341 -10.96 -15.12 -10.42
C TYR A 341 -10.23 -14.18 -9.44
N LEU A 342 -9.17 -13.51 -9.90
CA LEU A 342 -8.39 -12.55 -9.13
C LEU A 342 -8.59 -11.14 -9.70
N LYS A 343 -8.68 -10.16 -8.81
CA LYS A 343 -8.68 -8.73 -9.14
C LYS A 343 -7.27 -8.20 -9.34
N VAL A 344 -6.28 -8.87 -8.73
CA VAL A 344 -4.86 -8.54 -8.81
C VAL A 344 -4.19 -9.34 -9.93
N PRO A 345 -3.42 -8.71 -10.83
CA PRO A 345 -2.72 -9.42 -11.90
C PRO A 345 -1.53 -10.23 -11.37
N ILE A 346 -1.38 -11.45 -11.88
CA ILE A 346 -0.19 -12.28 -11.71
C ILE A 346 0.80 -11.93 -12.81
N VAL A 347 2.02 -11.56 -12.44
CA VAL A 347 3.13 -11.41 -13.39
C VAL A 347 3.58 -12.80 -13.83
N ASN A 348 3.18 -13.17 -15.04
CA ASN A 348 3.50 -14.48 -15.60
C ASN A 348 5.00 -14.59 -15.92
N MET A 349 5.73 -15.39 -15.13
CA MET A 349 7.17 -15.63 -15.25
C MET A 349 7.59 -16.09 -16.64
N LEU A 350 6.79 -16.94 -17.30
CA LEU A 350 7.10 -17.45 -18.63
C LEU A 350 7.03 -16.34 -19.67
N THR A 351 5.97 -15.53 -19.62
CA THR A 351 5.76 -14.42 -20.54
C THR A 351 6.89 -13.40 -20.42
N VAL A 352 7.26 -13.01 -19.20
CA VAL A 352 8.35 -12.04 -19.00
C VAL A 352 9.72 -12.61 -19.38
N THR A 353 9.93 -13.92 -19.22
CA THR A 353 11.16 -14.60 -19.66
C THR A 353 11.27 -14.58 -21.18
N VAL A 354 10.19 -14.91 -21.90
CA VAL A 354 10.18 -14.88 -23.37
C VAL A 354 10.39 -13.45 -23.90
N ALA A 355 9.76 -12.45 -23.28
CA ALA A 355 9.99 -11.04 -23.61
C ALA A 355 11.46 -10.66 -23.45
N TYR A 356 12.09 -11.03 -22.32
CA TYR A 356 13.52 -10.82 -22.09
C TYR A 356 14.40 -11.48 -23.16
N LEU A 357 14.09 -12.72 -23.55
CA LEU A 357 14.86 -13.44 -24.58
C LEU A 357 14.75 -12.74 -25.93
N ARG A 358 13.56 -12.24 -26.29
CA ARG A 358 13.34 -11.52 -27.55
C ARG A 358 14.03 -10.16 -27.58
N GLU A 359 14.06 -9.46 -26.46
CA GLU A 359 14.75 -8.19 -26.30
C GLU A 359 16.27 -8.35 -26.32
N SER A 360 16.79 -9.34 -25.58
CA SER A 360 18.24 -9.52 -25.37
C SER A 360 18.93 -10.30 -26.50
N PHE A 361 18.19 -11.19 -27.17
CA PHE A 361 18.71 -12.06 -28.23
C PHE A 361 17.78 -12.05 -29.46
N PRO A 362 17.70 -10.94 -30.22
CA PRO A 362 16.74 -10.81 -31.34
C PRO A 362 16.91 -11.87 -32.44
N ALA A 363 18.13 -12.39 -32.63
CA ALA A 363 18.45 -13.42 -33.61
C ALA A 363 18.19 -14.85 -33.13
N LEU A 364 17.83 -15.04 -31.85
CA LEU A 364 17.66 -16.36 -31.24
C LEU A 364 16.51 -17.13 -31.91
N ARG A 365 16.78 -18.39 -32.23
CA ARG A 365 15.83 -19.34 -32.85
C ARG A 365 15.55 -20.53 -31.96
N GLU A 366 16.58 -21.10 -31.35
CA GLU A 366 16.48 -22.25 -30.47
C GLU A 366 16.92 -21.88 -29.07
N VAL A 367 16.23 -22.40 -28.06
CA VAL A 367 16.51 -22.11 -26.65
C VAL A 367 16.54 -23.40 -25.85
N GLY A 368 17.62 -23.61 -25.11
CA GLY A 368 17.75 -24.72 -24.18
C GLY A 368 16.83 -24.52 -22.97
N LEU A 369 16.21 -25.58 -22.48
CA LEU A 369 15.46 -25.56 -21.23
C LEU A 369 15.96 -26.66 -20.28
N LEU A 370 16.40 -26.24 -19.10
CA LEU A 370 16.61 -27.13 -17.95
C LEU A 370 15.48 -26.90 -16.96
N ALA A 371 14.56 -27.85 -16.84
CA ALA A 371 13.39 -27.71 -15.98
C ALA A 371 12.96 -29.07 -15.41
N THR A 372 12.01 -29.04 -14.47
CA THR A 372 11.37 -30.28 -14.02
C THR A 372 10.65 -30.96 -15.17
N SER A 373 10.51 -32.29 -15.09
CA SER A 373 9.75 -33.05 -16.07
C SER A 373 8.30 -32.58 -16.15
N GLY A 374 7.71 -32.11 -15.05
CA GLY A 374 6.37 -31.50 -15.05
C GLY A 374 6.29 -30.22 -15.88
N THR A 375 7.30 -29.35 -15.80
CA THR A 375 7.37 -28.14 -16.64
C THR A 375 7.49 -28.49 -18.12
N ILE A 376 8.28 -29.51 -18.47
CA ILE A 376 8.45 -29.95 -19.86
C ILE A 376 7.16 -30.57 -20.39
N VAL A 377 6.59 -31.55 -19.67
CA VAL A 377 5.40 -32.29 -20.11
C VAL A 377 4.15 -31.41 -20.19
N SER A 378 3.99 -30.44 -19.29
CA SER A 378 2.88 -29.48 -19.37
C SER A 378 2.95 -28.57 -20.61
N GLY A 379 4.12 -28.47 -21.26
CA GLY A 379 4.32 -27.67 -22.46
C GLY A 379 4.23 -26.16 -22.23
N VAL A 380 4.25 -25.69 -20.97
CA VAL A 380 4.02 -24.26 -20.67
C VAL A 380 5.07 -23.35 -21.27
N TYR A 381 6.35 -23.74 -21.20
CA TYR A 381 7.43 -23.02 -21.88
C TYR A 381 7.38 -23.22 -23.39
N GLN A 382 7.06 -24.43 -23.85
CA GLN A 382 6.96 -24.72 -25.29
C GLN A 382 5.97 -23.77 -25.96
N LYS A 383 4.74 -23.70 -25.43
CA LYS A 383 3.68 -22.81 -25.91
C LYS A 383 4.11 -21.34 -25.89
N ALA A 384 4.70 -20.89 -24.77
CA ALA A 384 5.13 -19.50 -24.62
C ALA A 384 6.24 -19.10 -25.61
N LEU A 385 7.21 -19.99 -25.83
CA LEU A 385 8.32 -19.81 -26.76
C LEU A 385 7.87 -19.86 -28.23
N GLU A 386 7.06 -20.86 -28.60
CA GLU A 386 6.55 -21.05 -29.96
C GLU A 386 5.67 -19.89 -30.42
N ALA A 387 4.84 -19.34 -29.53
CA ALA A 387 4.04 -18.14 -29.80
C ALA A 387 4.88 -16.94 -30.24
N HIS A 388 6.18 -16.94 -29.92
CA HIS A 388 7.12 -15.91 -30.31
C HIS A 388 8.11 -16.39 -31.37
N GLY A 389 7.95 -17.59 -31.94
CA GLY A 389 8.86 -18.16 -32.96
C GLY A 389 10.19 -18.68 -32.42
N LEU A 390 10.24 -19.08 -31.14
CA LEU A 390 11.38 -19.78 -30.53
C LEU A 390 11.08 -21.27 -30.44
N THR A 391 12.06 -22.11 -30.79
CA THR A 391 11.99 -23.56 -30.64
C THR A 391 12.64 -23.98 -29.33
N GLN A 392 11.89 -24.72 -28.52
CA GLN A 392 12.40 -25.27 -27.26
C GLN A 392 13.27 -26.51 -27.51
N VAL A 393 14.41 -26.57 -26.83
CA VAL A 393 15.32 -27.72 -26.85
C VAL A 393 15.57 -28.20 -25.43
N VAL A 394 15.26 -29.47 -25.15
CA VAL A 394 15.45 -30.10 -23.82
C VAL A 394 16.51 -31.20 -23.87
N PRO A 395 17.15 -31.56 -22.74
CA PRO A 395 18.05 -32.71 -22.65
C PRO A 395 17.33 -34.02 -23.00
N GLY A 396 18.10 -35.01 -23.46
CA GLY A 396 17.58 -36.37 -23.66
C GLY A 396 17.16 -37.05 -22.34
N PRO A 397 16.39 -38.16 -22.39
CA PRO A 397 15.77 -38.75 -21.20
C PRO A 397 16.73 -39.07 -20.03
N ALA A 398 17.93 -39.58 -20.32
CA ALA A 398 18.92 -39.90 -19.30
C ALA A 398 19.48 -38.65 -18.59
N LEU A 399 19.68 -37.56 -19.33
CA LEU A 399 20.14 -36.29 -18.76
C LEU A 399 18.98 -35.57 -18.05
N GLN A 400 17.76 -35.67 -18.57
CA GLN A 400 16.58 -35.15 -17.88
C GLN A 400 16.36 -35.82 -16.52
N ALA A 401 16.64 -37.13 -16.40
CA ALA A 401 16.61 -37.83 -15.11
C ALA A 401 17.65 -37.26 -14.12
N ARG A 402 18.84 -36.87 -14.60
CA ARG A 402 19.86 -36.21 -13.79
C ARG A 402 19.46 -34.79 -13.39
N VAL A 403 18.83 -34.03 -14.29
CA VAL A 403 18.24 -32.72 -13.94
C VAL A 403 17.22 -32.90 -12.81
N MET A 404 16.35 -33.90 -12.90
CA MET A 404 15.39 -34.21 -11.83
C MET A 404 16.08 -34.62 -10.52
N ASN A 405 17.15 -35.41 -10.57
CA ASN A 405 17.92 -35.80 -9.38
C ASN A 405 18.67 -34.60 -8.76
N ALA A 406 19.24 -33.72 -9.56
CA ALA A 406 19.84 -32.48 -9.08
C ALA A 406 18.81 -31.58 -8.36
N ILE A 407 17.54 -31.60 -8.79
CA ILE A 407 16.46 -30.81 -8.17
C ILE A 407 15.90 -31.50 -6.93
N TYR A 408 15.45 -32.75 -7.04
CA TYR A 408 14.63 -33.47 -6.05
C TYR A 408 15.36 -34.61 -5.33
N GLY A 409 16.51 -35.03 -5.83
CA GLY A 409 17.23 -36.19 -5.31
C GLY A 409 17.65 -36.02 -3.84
N PRO A 410 18.11 -37.10 -3.18
CA PRO A 410 18.54 -37.05 -1.79
C PRO A 410 19.64 -36.03 -1.51
N ARG A 411 20.48 -35.75 -2.52
CA ARG A 411 21.52 -34.69 -2.52
C ARG A 411 21.19 -33.55 -3.49
N GLY A 412 19.91 -33.35 -3.76
CA GLY A 412 19.40 -32.31 -4.63
C GLY A 412 19.21 -30.97 -3.92
N VAL A 413 18.99 -29.92 -4.71
CA VAL A 413 18.88 -28.54 -4.21
C VAL A 413 17.65 -28.31 -3.34
N LYS A 414 16.53 -28.99 -3.58
CA LYS A 414 15.36 -28.93 -2.68
C LYS A 414 15.62 -29.54 -1.30
N ALA A 415 16.60 -30.44 -1.19
CA ALA A 415 17.04 -30.99 0.08
C ALA A 415 18.11 -30.12 0.78
N GLY A 416 18.46 -28.96 0.20
CA GLY A 416 19.41 -28.00 0.78
C GLY A 416 20.85 -28.13 0.29
N TYR A 417 21.13 -29.00 -0.70
CA TYR A 417 22.47 -29.16 -1.25
C TYR A 417 22.70 -28.19 -2.41
N THR A 418 23.75 -27.37 -2.34
CA THR A 418 24.11 -26.41 -3.39
C THR A 418 25.48 -26.68 -4.01
N THR A 419 26.13 -27.78 -3.61
CA THR A 419 27.45 -28.21 -4.09
C THR A 419 27.49 -29.72 -4.26
N GLY A 420 28.49 -30.23 -4.99
CA GLY A 420 28.68 -31.66 -5.21
C GLY A 420 27.77 -32.22 -6.30
N GLU A 421 27.18 -33.40 -6.07
CA GLU A 421 26.47 -34.21 -7.08
C GLU A 421 25.42 -33.41 -7.86
N CYS A 422 24.59 -32.60 -7.20
CA CYS A 422 23.57 -31.81 -7.89
C CYS A 422 24.17 -30.80 -8.89
N VAL A 423 25.34 -30.22 -8.59
CA VAL A 423 26.06 -29.32 -9.49
C VAL A 423 26.69 -30.09 -10.65
N ASP A 424 27.28 -31.26 -10.37
CA ASP A 424 27.89 -32.11 -11.40
C ASP A 424 26.84 -32.62 -12.40
N GLU A 425 25.66 -32.99 -11.91
CA GLU A 425 24.54 -33.46 -12.73
C GLU A 425 23.95 -32.37 -13.61
N ILE A 426 23.74 -31.16 -13.06
CA ILE A 426 23.20 -30.06 -13.87
C ILE A 426 24.21 -29.56 -14.90
N THR A 427 25.51 -29.56 -14.56
CA THR A 427 26.58 -29.15 -15.49
C THR A 427 26.66 -30.08 -16.70
N GLN A 428 26.46 -31.39 -16.52
CA GLN A 428 26.41 -32.34 -17.64
C GLN A 428 25.22 -32.09 -18.58
N ALA A 429 24.06 -31.68 -18.03
CA ALA A 429 22.92 -31.32 -18.86
C ALA A 429 23.13 -29.99 -19.61
N VAL A 430 23.81 -29.01 -18.98
CA VAL A 430 24.24 -27.79 -19.66
C VAL A 430 25.20 -28.11 -20.81
N ASP A 431 26.21 -28.95 -20.56
CA ASP A 431 27.22 -29.33 -21.55
C ASP A 431 26.61 -30.00 -22.78
N ASP A 432 25.60 -30.86 -22.60
CA ASP A 432 24.84 -31.47 -23.71
C ASP A 432 24.16 -30.42 -24.58
N LEU A 433 23.43 -29.48 -23.97
CA LEU A 433 22.75 -28.41 -24.70
C LEU A 433 23.75 -27.53 -25.46
N ILE A 434 24.88 -27.18 -24.83
CA ILE A 434 25.97 -26.44 -25.49
C ILE A 434 26.57 -27.25 -26.65
N GLY A 435 26.80 -28.55 -26.47
CA GLY A 435 27.30 -29.45 -27.49
C GLY A 435 26.38 -29.53 -28.71
N ARG A 436 25.07 -29.41 -28.49
CA ARG A 436 24.05 -29.32 -29.54
C ARG A 436 23.93 -27.94 -30.20
N GLY A 437 24.75 -26.98 -29.76
CA GLY A 437 24.84 -25.65 -30.35
C GLY A 437 23.88 -24.61 -29.78
N ILE A 438 23.26 -24.89 -28.63
CA ILE A 438 22.39 -23.94 -27.96
C ILE A 438 23.21 -22.79 -27.38
N GLU A 439 22.81 -21.56 -27.72
CA GLU A 439 23.49 -20.33 -27.29
C GLU A 439 22.88 -19.71 -26.03
N VAL A 440 21.61 -20.02 -25.73
CA VAL A 440 20.91 -19.54 -24.53
C VAL A 440 20.15 -20.69 -23.88
N ILE A 441 20.35 -20.88 -22.57
CA ILE A 441 19.73 -21.94 -21.77
C ILE A 441 18.93 -21.29 -20.64
N ILE A 442 17.63 -21.57 -20.59
CA ILE A 442 16.74 -21.16 -19.50
C ILE A 442 16.91 -22.12 -18.32
N LEU A 443 17.19 -21.56 -17.15
CA LEU A 443 17.12 -22.24 -15.85
C LEU A 443 15.64 -22.35 -15.40
N GLY A 444 14.87 -23.17 -16.12
CA GLY A 444 13.42 -23.34 -16.02
C GLY A 444 12.91 -24.05 -14.75
N CYS A 445 13.74 -24.23 -13.74
CA CYS A 445 13.36 -24.57 -12.37
C CYS A 445 14.05 -23.57 -11.45
N THR A 446 13.27 -22.91 -10.59
CA THR A 446 13.72 -21.76 -9.80
C THR A 446 14.73 -22.13 -8.70
N GLU A 447 14.95 -23.42 -8.46
CA GLU A 447 16.05 -23.91 -7.63
C GLU A 447 17.39 -24.02 -8.39
N LEU A 448 17.40 -24.08 -9.73
CA LEU A 448 18.64 -24.18 -10.51
C LEU A 448 19.57 -22.96 -10.40
N PRO A 449 19.05 -21.70 -10.32
CA PRO A 449 19.89 -20.53 -10.05
C PRO A 449 20.70 -20.58 -8.75
N LEU A 450 20.31 -21.46 -7.80
CA LEU A 450 21.07 -21.70 -6.57
C LEU A 450 22.31 -22.57 -6.81
N LEU A 451 22.33 -23.33 -7.91
CA LEU A 451 23.44 -24.18 -8.34
C LEU A 451 24.33 -23.48 -9.38
N LEU A 452 23.70 -22.81 -10.34
CA LEU A 452 24.37 -22.13 -11.45
C LEU A 452 23.90 -20.68 -11.52
N GLN A 453 24.84 -19.74 -11.38
CA GLN A 453 24.52 -18.31 -11.52
C GLN A 453 24.19 -17.96 -12.98
N GLN A 454 23.29 -16.99 -13.17
CA GLN A 454 23.04 -16.41 -14.49
C GLN A 454 24.32 -15.82 -15.09
N GLY A 455 24.41 -15.81 -16.42
CA GLY A 455 25.55 -15.27 -17.16
C GLY A 455 26.18 -16.29 -18.12
N GLU A 456 27.37 -15.97 -18.60
CA GLU A 456 28.09 -16.82 -19.53
C GLU A 456 28.58 -18.09 -18.83
N ILE A 457 28.36 -19.23 -19.48
CA ILE A 457 28.93 -20.52 -19.10
C ILE A 457 29.67 -21.12 -20.28
N ARG A 458 30.89 -21.62 -20.01
CA ARG A 458 31.71 -22.31 -21.00
C ARG A 458 31.52 -23.81 -20.85
N GLY A 459 31.02 -24.46 -21.89
CA GLY A 459 30.89 -25.91 -21.90
C GLY A 459 32.21 -26.62 -22.14
N SER A 460 32.25 -27.92 -21.91
CA SER A 460 33.43 -28.78 -22.12
C SER A 460 33.97 -28.78 -23.57
N SER A 461 33.11 -28.47 -24.55
CA SER A 461 33.51 -28.27 -25.96
C SER A 461 34.24 -26.94 -26.22
N GLY A 462 34.35 -26.06 -25.22
CA GLY A 462 34.91 -24.71 -25.34
C GLY A 462 33.92 -23.65 -25.83
N ARG A 463 32.74 -24.05 -26.32
CA ARG A 463 31.64 -23.15 -26.71
C ARG A 463 31.04 -22.46 -25.48
N ILE A 464 30.48 -21.27 -25.69
CA ILE A 464 29.86 -20.45 -24.65
C ILE A 464 28.36 -20.42 -24.89
N ALA A 465 27.58 -20.50 -23.81
CA ALA A 465 26.16 -20.21 -23.80
C ALA A 465 25.83 -19.21 -22.68
N MET A 466 24.70 -18.54 -22.81
CA MET A 466 24.15 -17.66 -21.78
C MET A 466 23.12 -18.42 -20.94
N LEU A 467 23.28 -18.42 -19.62
CA LEU A 467 22.25 -18.89 -18.69
C LEU A 467 21.27 -17.76 -18.39
N ALA A 468 20.01 -17.96 -18.77
CA ALA A 468 18.90 -17.07 -18.44
C ALA A 468 18.20 -17.57 -17.18
N ASP A 469 18.02 -16.68 -16.21
CA ASP A 469 17.39 -16.96 -14.92
C ASP A 469 15.99 -16.32 -14.85
N PRO A 470 14.91 -17.12 -15.00
CA PRO A 470 13.53 -16.63 -14.90
C PRO A 470 13.21 -15.94 -13.56
N THR A 471 13.88 -16.32 -12.46
CA THR A 471 13.66 -15.70 -11.16
C THR A 471 14.19 -14.28 -11.13
N ASP A 472 15.39 -14.02 -11.67
CA ASP A 472 15.95 -12.66 -11.75
C ASP A 472 15.16 -11.79 -12.74
N ILE A 473 14.74 -12.36 -13.87
CA ILE A 473 13.90 -11.67 -14.85
C ILE A 473 12.55 -11.27 -14.22
N LEU A 474 11.89 -12.19 -13.50
CA LEU A 474 10.65 -11.89 -12.78
C LEU A 474 10.87 -10.80 -11.73
N ALA A 475 11.94 -10.89 -10.94
CA ALA A 475 12.26 -9.89 -9.92
C ALA A 475 12.44 -8.48 -10.51
N ARG A 476 13.22 -8.36 -11.59
CA ARG A 476 13.39 -7.09 -12.32
C ARG A 476 12.08 -6.53 -12.84
N ARG A 477 11.20 -7.38 -13.36
CA ARG A 477 9.89 -6.95 -13.86
C ARG A 477 8.99 -6.47 -12.73
N CYS A 478 8.98 -7.14 -11.58
CA CYS A 478 8.29 -6.66 -10.39
C CYS A 478 8.82 -5.30 -9.91
N VAL A 479 10.14 -5.09 -9.94
CA VAL A 479 10.77 -3.79 -9.62
C VAL A 479 10.31 -2.70 -10.58
N ALA A 480 10.33 -2.96 -11.88
CA ALA A 480 9.90 -2.01 -12.89
C ALA A 480 8.41 -1.62 -12.74
N TYR A 481 7.52 -2.58 -12.43
CA TYR A 481 6.13 -2.27 -12.11
C TYR A 481 6.00 -1.39 -10.85
N ALA A 482 6.73 -1.72 -9.79
CA ALA A 482 6.66 -0.96 -8.53
C ALA A 482 7.15 0.48 -8.65
N ARG A 483 8.05 0.75 -9.60
CA ARG A 483 8.58 2.10 -9.90
C ARG A 483 7.70 2.90 -10.86
N GLY A 484 6.66 2.29 -11.44
CA GLY A 484 5.84 2.91 -12.48
C GLY A 484 6.52 2.97 -13.86
N ASP A 485 7.62 2.25 -14.06
CA ASP A 485 8.32 2.18 -15.36
C ASP A 485 7.50 1.37 -16.39
N MET A 486 6.54 0.56 -15.92
CA MET A 486 5.57 -0.20 -16.71
C MET A 486 4.21 -0.26 -16.01
N GLN A 487 3.12 -0.42 -16.75
CA GLN A 487 1.79 -0.69 -16.20
C GLN A 487 1.50 -2.20 -16.19
N ALA A 488 1.03 -2.72 -15.06
CA ALA A 488 0.59 -4.11 -14.97
C ALA A 488 -0.75 -4.27 -15.70
N GLU A 489 -0.76 -5.05 -16.78
CA GLU A 489 -2.00 -5.37 -17.50
C GLU A 489 -2.74 -6.52 -16.80
N VAL A 490 -4.02 -6.31 -16.49
CA VAL A 490 -4.92 -7.41 -16.12
C VAL A 490 -5.35 -8.09 -17.43
N VAL A 491 -4.73 -9.22 -17.75
CA VAL A 491 -5.16 -10.01 -18.90
C VAL A 491 -6.52 -10.66 -18.59
N GLY A 492 -7.60 -10.05 -19.11
CA GLY A 492 -8.88 -10.72 -19.33
C GLY A 492 -10.14 -9.93 -18.96
N LEU A 493 -10.64 -9.10 -19.89
CA LEU A 493 -12.08 -8.94 -20.21
C LEU A 493 -12.30 -8.04 -21.45
N ALA A 494 -11.57 -8.23 -22.55
CA ALA A 494 -12.01 -7.84 -23.91
C ALA A 494 -11.05 -8.40 -24.98
N SER A 495 -11.63 -9.11 -25.96
CA SER A 495 -11.07 -9.61 -27.24
C SER A 495 -10.97 -11.14 -27.41
N LEU A 496 -12.05 -11.84 -27.04
CA LEU A 496 -12.52 -13.00 -27.79
C LEU A 496 -13.96 -12.74 -28.22
N SER A 497 -14.14 -11.74 -29.07
CA SER A 497 -15.33 -11.64 -29.94
C SER A 497 -14.99 -10.88 -31.22
N SER A 498 -15.33 -11.54 -32.33
CA SER A 498 -15.40 -11.10 -33.72
C SER A 498 -14.13 -11.15 -34.61
N ALA A 499 -14.28 -12.03 -35.62
CA ALA A 499 -13.56 -12.22 -36.89
C ALA A 499 -12.24 -13.00 -36.86
#